data_AF-A0A257AEC7-F1
#
_entry.id   AF-A0A257AEC7-F1
#
_cell.length_a   1.000
_cell.length_b   1.000
_cell.length_c   1.000
_cell.angle_alpha   90.00
_cell.angle_beta   90.00
_cell.angle_gamma   90.00
#
_symmetry.space_group_name_H-M   'P 1'
#
loop_
_entity.id
_entity.type
_entity.pdbx_description
1 polymer ?
#
loop_
_entity_poly.entity_id
_entity_poly.type
_entity_poly.pdbx_seq_one_letter_code
_entity_poly.pdbx_strand_id
1 'polypeptide(L)'
;MIGSMGDYCATSGVQIIRRVLGGGCGFCDKNQILFSIIGREGSGVVSPDIQKAYSCVLGGVVAALKTLGFEGELELTRSAVYTRGRKISGSAQGRFNGAVLVNGSFLLDFDFDEMDRVLKNPTKNLAEDVTCARDGMITLSELIGYDSDIEYVKNVLKRGFETALGMTARRGALTKSEIELAKHLSKRHKSRDWIYRLDEKRRKRLRRKRGRGD
;
A
#
# COMPACT_ATOMS: atom_id res chain seq x y z
N MET A 1 18.80 -21.21 14.38
CA MET A 1 17.35 -21.39 14.54
C MET A 1 16.65 -20.11 14.10
N ILE A 2 16.18 -20.03 12.85
CA ILE A 2 15.37 -18.90 12.41
C ILE A 2 13.92 -19.35 12.58
N GLY A 3 13.29 -18.90 13.67
CA GLY A 3 11.83 -18.97 13.80
C GLY A 3 11.21 -18.35 12.55
N SER A 4 10.14 -18.94 12.03
CA SER A 4 9.49 -18.43 10.85
C SER A 4 9.08 -16.96 11.07
N MET A 5 8.99 -16.15 10.01
CA MET A 5 8.48 -14.76 10.08
C MET A 5 7.25 -14.58 11.00
N GLY A 6 6.36 -15.59 11.01
CA GLY A 6 5.18 -15.59 11.87
C GLY A 6 5.51 -15.70 13.37
N ASP A 7 6.58 -16.39 13.73
CA ASP A 7 7.05 -16.55 15.10
C ASP A 7 7.64 -15.23 15.62
N TYR A 8 8.47 -14.54 14.80
CA TYR A 8 8.97 -13.20 15.16
C TYR A 8 7.82 -12.22 15.37
N CYS A 9 6.89 -12.13 14.41
CA CYS A 9 5.74 -11.22 14.50
C CYS A 9 4.88 -11.49 15.74
N ALA A 10 4.68 -12.75 16.11
CA ALA A 10 3.94 -13.11 17.31
C ALA A 10 4.63 -12.64 18.60
N THR A 11 5.97 -12.71 18.66
CA THR A 11 6.75 -12.30 19.82
C THR A 11 7.00 -10.80 19.90
N SER A 12 7.08 -10.09 18.77
CA SER A 12 7.33 -8.63 18.72
C SER A 12 6.04 -7.79 18.73
N GLY A 13 4.86 -8.42 18.78
CA GLY A 13 3.58 -7.72 18.76
C GLY A 13 3.17 -7.18 17.39
N VAL A 14 3.89 -7.55 16.32
CA VAL A 14 3.58 -7.14 14.95
C VAL A 14 2.40 -7.95 14.41
N GLN A 15 1.35 -7.25 13.98
CA GLN A 15 0.14 -7.88 13.45
C GLN A 15 0.30 -8.26 11.97
N ILE A 16 -0.16 -9.47 11.62
CA ILE A 16 -0.20 -9.93 10.22
C ILE A 16 -1.62 -9.72 9.67
N ILE A 17 -1.75 -8.83 8.68
CA ILE A 17 -3.03 -8.52 8.04
C ILE A 17 -2.97 -8.89 6.56
N ARG A 18 -4.05 -9.51 6.05
CA ARG A 18 -4.23 -9.77 4.62
C ARG A 18 -5.20 -8.77 4.00
N ARG A 19 -4.70 -7.95 3.07
CA ARG A 19 -5.54 -7.05 2.26
C ARG A 19 -6.32 -7.81 1.17
N VAL A 20 -7.40 -7.19 0.68
CA VAL A 20 -8.19 -7.70 -0.45
C VAL A 20 -7.45 -7.55 -1.79
N LEU A 21 -6.63 -6.51 -1.92
CA LEU A 21 -5.85 -6.19 -3.11
C LEU A 21 -4.65 -7.14 -3.28
N GLY A 22 -4.22 -7.31 -4.52
CA GLY A 22 -2.99 -8.04 -4.85
C GLY A 22 -1.71 -7.28 -4.47
N GLY A 23 -0.58 -7.72 -5.02
CA GLY A 23 0.75 -7.13 -4.80
C GLY A 23 1.58 -7.86 -3.74
N GLY A 24 2.74 -7.28 -3.40
CA GLY A 24 3.69 -7.84 -2.44
C GLY A 24 3.31 -7.62 -0.97
N CYS A 25 4.05 -8.27 -0.07
CA CYS A 25 4.00 -7.96 1.36
C CYS A 25 4.64 -6.58 1.59
N GLY A 26 4.08 -5.81 2.53
CA GLY A 26 4.63 -4.52 2.94
C GLY A 26 4.58 -4.43 4.46
N PHE A 27 5.49 -3.64 5.02
CA PHE A 27 5.50 -3.28 6.43
C PHE A 27 4.72 -1.98 6.62
N CYS A 28 3.98 -1.88 7.73
CA CYS A 28 3.17 -0.72 8.04
C CYS A 28 3.35 -0.34 9.51
N ASP A 29 3.67 0.93 9.74
CA ASP A 29 3.80 1.51 11.07
C ASP A 29 2.98 2.82 11.17
N LYS A 30 3.18 3.56 12.26
CA LYS A 30 2.50 4.84 12.51
C LYS A 30 3.04 6.01 11.68
N ASN A 31 4.19 5.85 11.03
CA ASN A 31 4.91 6.90 10.31
C ASN A 31 4.59 6.89 8.80
N GLN A 32 3.39 6.42 8.45
CA GLN A 32 2.92 6.38 7.07
C GLN A 32 1.49 6.93 6.97
N ILE A 33 1.20 7.61 5.87
CA ILE A 33 -0.17 7.92 5.49
C ILE A 33 -0.65 6.84 4.52
N LEU A 34 -1.67 6.10 4.93
CA LEU A 34 -2.40 5.21 4.03
C LEU A 34 -3.58 5.97 3.41
N PHE A 35 -3.71 5.89 2.08
CA PHE A 35 -4.83 6.49 1.35
C PHE A 35 -5.56 5.45 0.49
N SER A 36 -6.82 5.74 0.19
CA SER A 36 -7.66 4.92 -0.66
C SER A 36 -8.53 5.83 -1.54
N ILE A 37 -8.43 5.65 -2.85
CA ILE A 37 -9.29 6.29 -3.84
C ILE A 37 -10.23 5.23 -4.39
N ILE A 38 -11.53 5.46 -4.20
CA ILE A 38 -12.60 4.55 -4.61
C ILE A 38 -13.46 5.26 -5.65
N GLY A 39 -13.58 4.69 -6.85
CA GLY A 39 -14.36 5.24 -7.95
C GLY A 39 -15.36 4.23 -8.48
N ARG A 40 -16.49 4.71 -9.02
CA ARG A 40 -17.40 3.85 -9.79
C ARG A 40 -16.80 3.59 -11.17
N GLU A 41 -16.82 2.34 -11.63
CA GLU A 41 -16.44 1.99 -12.99
C GLU A 41 -17.36 2.64 -14.02
N GLY A 42 -16.77 3.09 -15.12
CA GLY A 42 -17.52 3.79 -16.17
C GLY A 42 -17.90 5.24 -15.84
N SER A 43 -17.55 5.76 -14.66
CA SER A 43 -17.79 7.18 -14.31
C SER A 43 -16.94 8.17 -15.10
N GLY A 44 -15.90 7.70 -15.79
CA GLY A 44 -14.95 8.55 -16.53
C GLY A 44 -13.83 9.14 -15.67
N VAL A 45 -13.96 9.16 -14.34
CA VAL A 45 -12.96 9.74 -13.42
C VAL A 45 -11.70 8.87 -13.33
N VAL A 46 -11.88 7.56 -13.12
CA VAL A 46 -10.78 6.60 -13.10
C VAL A 46 -10.91 5.72 -14.33
N SER A 47 -9.85 5.68 -15.13
CA SER A 47 -9.81 4.89 -16.36
C SER A 47 -10.11 3.42 -16.09
N PRO A 48 -10.80 2.69 -17.00
CA PRO A 48 -10.90 1.23 -16.91
C PRO A 48 -9.55 0.54 -17.15
N ASP A 49 -8.64 1.20 -17.88
CA ASP A 49 -7.28 0.71 -18.08
C ASP A 49 -6.47 0.78 -16.78
N ILE A 50 -5.80 -0.33 -16.43
CA ILE A 50 -5.06 -0.48 -15.17
C ILE A 50 -3.94 0.53 -15.07
N GLN A 51 -3.15 0.70 -16.14
CA GLN A 51 -1.99 1.58 -16.14
C GLN A 51 -2.42 3.04 -16.05
N LYS A 52 -3.42 3.45 -16.84
CA LYS A 52 -4.01 4.79 -16.77
C LYS A 52 -4.65 5.08 -15.41
N ALA A 53 -5.29 4.10 -14.78
CA ALA A 53 -5.82 4.26 -13.43
C ALA A 53 -4.71 4.55 -12.41
N TYR A 54 -3.59 3.84 -12.49
CA TYR A 54 -2.41 4.16 -11.67
C TYR A 54 -1.85 5.54 -12.01
N SER A 55 -1.60 5.85 -13.27
CA SER A 55 -1.03 7.15 -13.66
C SER A 55 -1.89 8.32 -13.18
N CYS A 56 -3.21 8.19 -13.27
CA CYS A 56 -4.16 9.20 -12.80
C CYS A 56 -4.10 9.37 -11.27
N VAL A 57 -4.24 8.28 -10.50
CA VAL A 57 -4.29 8.39 -9.03
C VAL A 57 -2.92 8.72 -8.44
N LEU A 58 -1.85 8.07 -8.91
CA LEU A 58 -0.49 8.31 -8.43
C LEU A 58 0.04 9.68 -8.87
N GLY A 59 -0.49 10.25 -9.96
CA GLY A 59 -0.28 11.64 -10.32
C GLY A 59 -0.66 12.61 -9.19
N GLY A 60 -1.61 12.24 -8.33
CA GLY A 60 -1.94 13.02 -7.14
C GLY A 60 -0.82 13.04 -6.09
N VAL A 61 -0.10 11.93 -5.93
CA VAL A 61 1.08 11.87 -5.06
C VAL A 61 2.23 12.68 -5.64
N VAL A 62 2.43 12.63 -6.97
CA VAL A 62 3.41 13.47 -7.67
C VAL A 62 3.10 14.96 -7.50
N ALA A 63 1.84 15.37 -7.67
CA ALA A 63 1.42 16.76 -7.45
C ALA A 63 1.61 17.20 -5.98
N ALA A 64 1.40 16.29 -5.02
CA ALA A 64 1.67 16.53 -3.61
C ALA A 64 3.17 16.74 -3.34
N LEU A 65 4.05 15.90 -3.89
CA LEU A 65 5.50 16.08 -3.79
C LEU A 65 5.96 17.43 -4.35
N LYS A 66 5.42 17.81 -5.52
CA LYS A 66 5.72 19.11 -6.12
C LYS A 66 5.34 20.28 -5.21
N THR A 67 4.21 20.18 -4.52
CA THR A 67 3.79 21.18 -3.53
C THR A 67 4.72 21.23 -2.31
N LEU A 68 5.34 20.10 -1.95
CA LEU A 68 6.36 20.00 -0.89
C LEU A 68 7.76 20.44 -1.37
N GLY A 69 7.92 20.82 -2.64
CA GLY A 69 9.19 21.25 -3.21
C GLY A 69 10.07 20.13 -3.76
N PHE A 70 9.51 18.94 -4.00
CA PHE A 70 10.25 17.79 -4.53
C PHE A 70 9.64 17.29 -5.85
N GLU A 71 10.50 16.84 -6.76
CA GLU A 71 10.05 16.14 -7.96
C GLU A 71 9.60 14.71 -7.61
N GLY A 72 8.60 14.22 -8.33
CA GLY A 72 8.05 12.88 -8.17
C GLY A 72 7.91 12.18 -9.51
N GLU A 73 8.26 10.90 -9.55
CA GLU A 73 8.26 10.07 -10.76
C GLU A 73 7.35 8.86 -10.57
N LEU A 74 6.55 8.57 -11.60
CA LEU A 74 5.69 7.38 -11.61
C LEU A 74 6.50 6.16 -12.02
N GLU A 75 6.57 5.16 -11.14
CA GLU A 75 7.10 3.83 -11.46
C GLU A 75 5.94 2.85 -11.58
N LEU A 76 5.37 2.79 -12.77
CA LEU A 76 4.14 2.04 -13.04
C LEU A 76 4.32 0.53 -12.97
N THR A 77 5.52 0.01 -13.28
CA THR A 77 5.83 -1.42 -13.21
C THR A 77 5.74 -1.92 -11.78
N ARG A 78 6.14 -1.08 -10.82
CA ARG A 78 6.12 -1.40 -9.38
C ARG A 78 4.95 -0.72 -8.64
N SER A 79 4.05 -0.07 -9.39
CA SER A 79 2.86 0.61 -8.86
C SER A 79 3.22 1.60 -7.75
N ALA A 80 4.19 2.48 -8.00
CA ALA A 80 4.84 3.28 -6.96
C ALA A 80 5.16 4.71 -7.46
N VAL A 81 5.48 5.59 -6.51
CA VAL A 81 6.05 6.91 -6.78
C VAL A 81 7.43 7.00 -6.15
N TYR A 82 8.36 7.51 -6.94
CA TYR A 82 9.77 7.67 -6.62
C TYR A 82 10.14 9.15 -6.57
N THR A 83 11.15 9.48 -5.79
CA THR A 83 11.80 10.79 -5.77
C THR A 83 13.28 10.58 -5.45
N ARG A 84 14.16 11.31 -6.15
CA ARG A 84 15.62 11.08 -6.08
C ARG A 84 16.01 9.61 -6.29
N GLY A 85 15.35 8.92 -7.23
CA GLY A 85 15.58 7.50 -7.54
C GLY A 85 15.13 6.50 -6.47
N ARG A 86 14.49 6.96 -5.37
CA ARG A 86 14.07 6.11 -4.25
C ARG A 86 12.56 6.17 -4.03
N LYS A 87 11.99 5.06 -3.58
CA LYS A 87 10.54 4.90 -3.41
C LYS A 87 10.05 5.65 -2.18
N ILE A 88 9.07 6.54 -2.36
CA ILE A 88 8.38 7.25 -1.28
C ILE A 88 6.92 6.83 -1.12
N SER A 89 6.33 6.20 -2.13
CA SER A 89 4.96 5.72 -2.09
C SER A 89 4.82 4.41 -2.86
N GLY A 90 4.09 3.46 -2.27
CA GLY A 90 3.75 2.18 -2.89
C GLY A 90 2.25 1.96 -2.90
N SER A 91 1.73 1.41 -4.00
CA SER A 91 0.31 1.27 -4.23
C SER A 91 -0.10 -0.10 -4.76
N ALA A 92 -1.39 -0.38 -4.62
CA ALA A 92 -2.04 -1.56 -5.18
C ALA A 92 -3.43 -1.13 -5.68
N GLN A 93 -3.92 -1.78 -6.73
CA GLN A 93 -5.27 -1.56 -7.22
C GLN A 93 -6.07 -2.85 -7.37
N GLY A 94 -7.39 -2.70 -7.49
CA GLY A 94 -8.30 -3.79 -7.80
C GLY A 94 -9.67 -3.29 -8.23
N ARG A 95 -10.42 -4.18 -8.88
CA ARG A 95 -11.77 -3.93 -9.39
C ARG A 95 -12.73 -4.92 -8.77
N PHE A 96 -13.80 -4.43 -8.15
CA PHE A 96 -14.76 -5.26 -7.42
C PHE A 96 -16.16 -4.71 -7.64
N ASN A 97 -17.06 -5.55 -8.16
CA ASN A 97 -18.49 -5.25 -8.24
C ASN A 97 -18.80 -3.84 -8.83
N GLY A 98 -18.12 -3.47 -9.93
CA GLY A 98 -18.31 -2.15 -10.57
C GLY A 98 -17.60 -0.98 -9.88
N ALA A 99 -16.68 -1.23 -8.96
CA ALA A 99 -15.85 -0.21 -8.31
C ALA A 99 -14.36 -0.42 -8.58
N VAL A 100 -13.65 0.69 -8.80
CA VAL A 100 -12.19 0.77 -8.86
C VAL A 100 -11.67 1.17 -7.50
N LEU A 101 -10.64 0.48 -7.03
CA LEU A 101 -9.96 0.78 -5.79
C LEU A 101 -8.48 0.96 -6.07
N VAL A 102 -7.92 2.12 -5.73
CA VAL A 102 -6.47 2.34 -5.72
C VAL A 102 -6.07 2.76 -4.31
N ASN A 103 -5.30 1.91 -3.65
CA ASN A 103 -4.78 2.17 -2.31
C ASN A 103 -3.29 2.41 -2.40
N GLY A 104 -2.80 3.30 -1.56
CA GLY A 104 -1.38 3.56 -1.45
C GLY A 104 -0.95 3.95 -0.05
N SER A 105 0.36 4.06 0.07
CA SER A 105 1.07 4.53 1.24
C SER A 105 1.92 5.72 0.85
N PHE A 106 2.17 6.64 1.77
CA PHE A 106 3.13 7.72 1.64
C PHE A 106 4.00 7.71 2.89
N LEU A 107 5.31 7.59 2.73
CA LEU A 107 6.25 7.43 3.84
C LEU A 107 6.56 8.80 4.47
N LEU A 108 6.09 9.03 5.69
CA LEU A 108 6.50 10.20 6.48
C LEU A 108 7.88 9.94 7.08
N ASP A 109 7.99 8.81 7.78
CA ASP A 109 9.21 8.22 8.29
C ASP A 109 9.05 6.68 8.31
N PHE A 110 10.07 5.91 8.71
CA PHE A 110 9.97 4.46 8.69
C PHE A 110 11.02 3.73 9.54
N ASP A 111 10.61 2.70 10.29
CA ASP A 111 11.53 1.77 10.96
C ASP A 111 12.01 0.68 9.98
N PHE A 112 13.14 0.94 9.33
CA PHE A 112 13.73 0.03 8.35
C PHE A 112 14.30 -1.24 8.99
N ASP A 113 14.82 -1.16 10.22
CA ASP A 113 15.36 -2.32 10.92
C ASP A 113 14.25 -3.31 11.27
N GLU A 114 13.11 -2.81 11.77
CA GLU A 114 11.96 -3.65 12.06
C GLU A 114 11.33 -4.21 10.77
N MET A 115 11.29 -3.42 9.69
CA MET A 115 10.88 -3.93 8.38
C MET A 115 11.74 -5.12 7.94
N ASP A 116 13.05 -5.02 8.04
CA ASP A 116 13.97 -6.06 7.59
C ASP A 116 13.86 -7.34 8.44
N ARG A 117 13.55 -7.22 9.73
CA ARG A 117 13.25 -8.37 10.60
C ARG A 117 11.91 -9.03 10.26
N VAL A 118 10.92 -8.24 9.87
CA VAL A 118 9.55 -8.70 9.59
C VAL A 118 9.40 -9.24 8.17
N LEU A 119 10.03 -8.65 7.16
CA LEU A 119 9.83 -9.04 5.76
C LEU A 119 10.85 -10.08 5.30
N LYS A 120 10.37 -11.22 4.79
CA LYS A 120 11.23 -12.25 4.17
C LYS A 120 12.04 -11.77 2.97
N ASN A 121 11.55 -10.76 2.26
CA ASN A 121 12.20 -10.17 1.10
C ASN A 121 11.79 -8.70 1.01
N PRO A 122 12.48 -7.81 1.75
CA PRO A 122 12.13 -6.40 1.87
C PRO A 122 12.36 -5.63 0.56
N THR A 123 13.26 -6.10 -0.31
CA THR A 123 13.59 -5.45 -1.60
C THR A 123 12.69 -5.87 -2.76
N LYS A 124 11.83 -6.89 -2.59
CA LYS A 124 10.99 -7.48 -3.66
C LYS A 124 10.21 -6.47 -4.52
N ASN A 125 9.77 -5.37 -3.92
CA ASN A 125 8.96 -4.35 -4.61
C ASN A 125 9.72 -3.03 -4.86
N LEU A 126 11.06 -3.08 -4.85
CA LEU A 126 11.98 -1.98 -5.15
C LEU A 126 12.64 -2.20 -6.51
N ALA A 127 13.49 -1.26 -6.94
CA ALA A 127 14.25 -1.40 -8.19
C ALA A 127 15.18 -2.62 -8.15
N GLU A 128 15.53 -3.17 -9.30
CA GLU A 128 16.22 -4.46 -9.42
C GLU A 128 17.65 -4.47 -8.86
N ASP A 129 18.32 -3.32 -8.92
CA ASP A 129 19.66 -3.06 -8.41
C ASP A 129 19.70 -2.82 -6.88
N VAL A 130 18.52 -2.67 -6.25
CA VAL A 130 18.42 -2.43 -4.80
C VAL A 130 18.58 -3.73 -4.03
N THR A 131 19.67 -3.82 -3.26
CA THR A 131 19.99 -4.98 -2.41
C THR A 131 19.64 -4.76 -0.94
N CYS A 132 19.55 -3.51 -0.48
CA CYS A 132 19.08 -3.11 0.85
C CYS A 132 17.85 -2.21 0.74
N ALA A 133 16.80 -2.48 1.52
CA ALA A 133 15.55 -1.75 1.39
C ALA A 133 15.66 -0.28 1.82
N ARG A 134 16.56 0.03 2.77
CA ARG A 134 16.89 1.40 3.16
C ARG A 134 17.40 2.24 1.99
N ASP A 135 18.19 1.64 1.10
CA ASP A 135 18.78 2.34 -0.04
C ASP A 135 17.77 2.59 -1.16
N GLY A 136 16.75 1.75 -1.28
CA GLY A 136 15.72 1.88 -2.32
C GLY A 136 14.50 2.71 -1.91
N MET A 137 14.45 3.21 -0.67
CA MET A 137 13.31 3.92 -0.10
C MET A 137 13.74 5.26 0.48
N ILE A 138 12.80 6.20 0.53
CA ILE A 138 13.03 7.54 1.06
C ILE A 138 11.77 8.02 1.78
N THR A 139 11.97 8.73 2.89
CA THR A 139 10.88 9.26 3.71
C THR A 139 10.78 10.76 3.55
N LEU A 140 9.62 11.33 3.88
CA LEU A 140 9.47 12.79 3.87
C LEU A 140 10.39 13.46 4.89
N SER A 141 10.53 12.90 6.10
CA SER A 141 11.42 13.43 7.12
C SER A 141 12.87 13.47 6.64
N GLU A 142 13.34 12.47 5.87
CA GLU A 142 14.66 12.49 5.25
C GLU A 142 14.79 13.59 4.18
N LEU A 143 13.73 13.82 3.39
CA LEU A 143 13.74 14.82 2.33
C LEU A 143 13.83 16.26 2.87
N ILE A 144 13.09 16.56 3.94
CA ILE A 144 12.98 17.93 4.50
C ILE A 144 13.91 18.16 5.70
N GLY A 145 14.46 17.11 6.31
CA GLY A 145 15.38 17.17 7.45
C GLY A 145 14.72 17.29 8.83
N TYR A 146 13.39 17.14 8.93
CA TYR A 146 12.63 17.19 10.18
C TYR A 146 11.29 16.46 10.03
N ASP A 147 10.62 16.16 11.14
CA ASP A 147 9.30 15.52 11.11
C ASP A 147 8.20 16.50 10.68
N SER A 148 7.41 16.11 9.68
CA SER A 148 6.27 16.90 9.22
C SER A 148 5.05 16.74 10.12
N ASP A 149 4.24 17.80 10.19
CA ASP A 149 2.86 17.67 10.67
C ASP A 149 2.05 16.78 9.73
N ILE A 150 1.56 15.66 10.26
CA ILE A 150 0.76 14.69 9.51
C ILE A 150 -0.52 15.30 8.90
N GLU A 151 -1.16 16.26 9.58
CA GLU A 151 -2.38 16.89 9.06
C GLU A 151 -2.07 17.82 7.89
N TYR A 152 -0.97 18.56 7.96
CA TYR A 152 -0.45 19.31 6.82
C TYR A 152 -0.19 18.39 5.61
N VAL A 153 0.50 17.26 5.80
CA VAL A 153 0.80 16.33 4.70
C VAL A 153 -0.48 15.70 4.12
N LYS A 154 -1.45 15.33 4.97
CA LYS A 154 -2.77 14.87 4.50
C LYS A 154 -3.46 15.91 3.62
N ASN A 155 -3.39 17.19 3.99
CA ASN A 155 -3.98 18.28 3.20
C ASN A 155 -3.24 18.50 1.88
N VAL A 156 -1.92 18.34 1.85
CA VAL A 156 -1.13 18.40 0.62
C VAL A 156 -1.46 17.23 -0.32
N LEU A 157 -1.53 16.00 0.21
CA LEU A 157 -1.97 14.81 -0.54
C LEU A 157 -3.39 14.98 -1.08
N LYS A 158 -4.33 15.45 -0.25
CA LYS A 158 -5.71 15.74 -0.67
C LYS A 158 -5.73 16.67 -1.88
N ARG A 159 -5.03 17.81 -1.82
CA ARG A 159 -4.95 18.77 -2.93
C ARG A 159 -4.31 18.15 -4.18
N GLY A 160 -3.28 17.33 -3.99
CA GLY A 160 -2.66 16.57 -5.08
C GLY A 160 -3.67 15.67 -5.79
N PHE A 161 -4.46 14.89 -5.05
CA PHE A 161 -5.51 14.06 -5.64
C PHE A 161 -6.62 14.89 -6.32
N GLU A 162 -7.02 16.02 -5.74
CA GLU A 162 -7.99 16.94 -6.35
C GLU A 162 -7.50 17.45 -7.71
N THR A 163 -6.23 17.86 -7.80
CA THR A 163 -5.60 18.29 -9.04
C THR A 163 -5.54 17.14 -10.06
N ALA A 164 -5.08 15.97 -9.66
CA ALA A 164 -4.88 14.84 -10.57
C ALA A 164 -6.20 14.24 -11.09
N LEU A 165 -7.27 14.30 -10.28
CA LEU A 165 -8.59 13.81 -10.66
C LEU A 165 -9.47 14.88 -11.31
N GLY A 166 -9.06 16.15 -11.29
CA GLY A 166 -9.89 17.27 -11.77
C GLY A 166 -11.18 17.43 -10.95
N MET A 167 -11.12 17.17 -9.65
CA MET A 167 -12.28 17.15 -8.75
C MET A 167 -12.01 17.92 -7.48
N THR A 168 -13.06 18.41 -6.83
CA THR A 168 -12.98 18.96 -5.47
C THR A 168 -13.59 17.98 -4.49
N ALA A 169 -12.79 17.54 -3.52
CA ALA A 169 -13.20 16.66 -2.45
C ALA A 169 -13.89 17.47 -1.33
N ARG A 170 -15.05 16.97 -0.91
CA ARG A 170 -15.77 17.48 0.26
C ARG A 170 -15.59 16.50 1.41
N ARG A 171 -15.40 17.03 2.63
CA ARG A 171 -15.35 16.18 3.83
C ARG A 171 -16.72 15.52 4.01
N GLY A 172 -16.73 14.20 4.08
CA GLY A 172 -17.91 13.39 4.40
C GLY A 172 -17.66 12.54 5.65
N ALA A 173 -18.74 12.05 6.24
CA ALA A 173 -18.67 11.03 7.29
C ALA A 173 -19.16 9.70 6.71
N LEU A 174 -18.64 8.60 7.25
CA LEU A 174 -19.17 7.28 6.94
C LEU A 174 -20.64 7.20 7.37
N THR A 175 -21.46 6.66 6.49
CA THR A 175 -22.86 6.36 6.78
C THR A 175 -22.96 5.24 7.82
N LYS A 176 -24.11 5.14 8.49
CA LYS A 176 -24.37 4.06 9.46
C LYS A 176 -24.20 2.67 8.81
N SER A 177 -24.68 2.49 7.58
CA SER A 177 -24.56 1.23 6.85
C SER A 177 -23.10 0.88 6.53
N GLU A 178 -22.27 1.84 6.13
CA GLU A 178 -20.84 1.63 5.91
C GLU A 178 -20.11 1.23 7.20
N ILE A 179 -20.43 1.88 8.32
CA ILE A 179 -19.84 1.55 9.63
C ILE A 179 -20.21 0.13 10.06
N GLU A 180 -21.49 -0.25 9.96
CA GLU A 180 -21.93 -1.59 10.35
C GLU A 180 -21.38 -2.67 9.40
N LEU A 181 -21.31 -2.39 8.10
CA LEU A 181 -20.65 -3.27 7.15
C LEU A 181 -19.17 -3.45 7.48
N ALA A 182 -18.45 -2.36 7.79
CA ALA A 182 -17.05 -2.42 8.19
C ALA A 182 -16.84 -3.25 9.46
N LYS A 183 -17.69 -3.08 10.48
CA LYS A 183 -17.66 -3.89 11.72
C LYS A 183 -17.90 -5.37 11.41
N HIS A 184 -18.88 -5.68 10.57
CA HIS A 184 -19.16 -7.06 10.16
C HIS A 184 -17.97 -7.67 9.39
N LEU A 185 -17.44 -6.96 8.39
CA LEU A 185 -16.30 -7.40 7.58
C LEU A 185 -15.01 -7.53 8.41
N SER A 186 -14.85 -6.73 9.47
CA SER A 186 -13.69 -6.81 10.37
C SER A 186 -13.53 -8.19 10.99
N LYS A 187 -14.64 -8.88 11.32
CA LYS A 187 -14.61 -10.26 11.86
C LYS A 187 -13.88 -11.21 10.91
N ARG A 188 -14.21 -11.14 9.62
CA ARG A 188 -13.51 -11.91 8.58
C ARG A 188 -12.06 -11.49 8.46
N HIS A 189 -11.76 -10.18 8.41
CA HIS A 189 -10.39 -9.70 8.19
C HIS A 189 -9.42 -10.02 9.34
N LYS A 190 -9.95 -10.24 10.55
CA LYS A 190 -9.20 -10.70 11.73
C LYS A 190 -9.11 -12.23 11.85
N SER A 191 -9.88 -12.97 11.05
CA SER A 191 -9.90 -14.44 11.12
C SER A 191 -8.61 -15.05 10.56
N ARG A 192 -8.16 -16.14 11.18
CA ARG A 192 -7.00 -16.92 10.72
C ARG A 192 -7.20 -17.43 9.28
N ASP A 193 -8.40 -17.92 8.97
CA ASP A 193 -8.78 -18.42 7.64
C ASP A 193 -8.60 -17.37 6.55
N TRP A 194 -8.87 -16.09 6.86
CA TRP A 194 -8.63 -15.00 5.94
C TRP A 194 -7.15 -14.67 5.83
N ILE A 195 -6.46 -14.48 6.96
CA ILE A 195 -5.05 -14.05 7.01
C ILE A 195 -4.16 -15.08 6.29
N TYR A 196 -4.33 -16.36 6.59
CA TYR A 196 -3.49 -17.47 6.09
C TYR A 196 -4.09 -18.20 4.88
N ARG A 197 -5.15 -17.65 4.27
CA ARG A 197 -5.88 -18.27 3.15
C ARG A 197 -4.98 -18.77 2.02
N LEU A 198 -3.95 -17.99 1.66
CA LEU A 198 -3.04 -18.34 0.57
C LEU A 198 -2.03 -19.41 0.98
N ASP A 199 -1.60 -19.45 2.24
CA ASP A 199 -0.71 -20.47 2.76
C ASP A 199 -1.41 -21.83 2.76
N GLU A 200 -2.68 -21.87 3.16
CA GLU A 200 -3.49 -23.09 3.10
C GLU A 200 -3.71 -23.56 1.66
N LYS A 201 -4.04 -22.65 0.73
CA LYS A 201 -4.15 -22.99 -0.69
C LYS A 201 -2.84 -23.54 -1.24
N ARG A 202 -1.69 -22.95 -0.87
CA ARG A 202 -0.37 -23.43 -1.26
C ARG A 202 -0.08 -24.83 -0.70
N ARG A 203 -0.35 -25.07 0.58
CA ARG A 203 -0.20 -26.40 1.21
C ARG A 203 -1.05 -27.47 0.52
N LYS A 204 -2.32 -27.17 0.23
CA LYS A 204 -3.23 -28.08 -0.50
C LYS A 204 -2.70 -28.41 -1.90
N ARG A 205 -2.18 -27.41 -2.64
CA ARG A 205 -1.55 -27.62 -3.96
C ARG A 205 -0.31 -28.52 -3.88
N LEU A 206 0.55 -28.31 -2.90
CA LEU A 206 1.76 -29.14 -2.70
C LEU A 206 1.43 -30.59 -2.36
N ARG A 207 0.43 -30.83 -1.50
CA ARG A 207 -0.05 -32.18 -1.17
C ARG A 207 -0.58 -32.93 -2.41
N ARG A 208 -1.36 -32.25 -3.26
CA ARG A 208 -1.87 -32.83 -4.52
C ARG A 208 -0.78 -33.19 -5.52
N LYS A 209 0.32 -32.43 -5.55
CA LYS A 209 1.47 -32.74 -6.42
C LYS A 209 2.25 -33.97 -5.93
N ARG A 210 2.36 -34.15 -4.61
CA ARG A 210 3.03 -35.32 -4.01
C ARG A 210 2.24 -36.61 -4.22
N GLY A 211 0.90 -36.57 -4.11
CA GLY A 211 0.04 -37.74 -4.33
C GLY A 211 -0.30 -38.06 -5.80
N ARG A 212 0.41 -37.48 -6.78
CA ARG A 212 0.31 -37.80 -8.22
C ARG A 212 1.65 -38.30 -8.79
N GLY A 213 2.64 -38.49 -7.92
CA GLY A 213 3.98 -38.93 -8.28
C GLY A 213 4.30 -40.37 -7.88
N ASP A 214 3.27 -41.14 -7.51
CA ASP A 214 3.31 -42.59 -7.30
C ASP A 214 2.43 -43.27 -8.36
#